data_AF-A0A1V6IUE8-F1
#
_entry.id   AF-A0A1V6IUE8-F1
#
_cell.length_a   1.000
_cell.length_b   1.000
_cell.length_c   1.000
_cell.angle_alpha   90.00
_cell.angle_beta   90.00
_cell.angle_gamma   90.00
#
_symmetry.space_group_name_H-M   'P 1'
#
loop_
_entity.id
_entity.type
_entity.pdbx_description
1 polymer ?
#
loop_
_entity_poly.entity_id
_entity_poly.type
_entity_poly.pdbx_seq_one_letter_code
_entity_poly.pdbx_strand_id
1 'polypeptide(L)'
;MTANLLKIFNPVKRNKTVLMKKSLSCLQCGKCCFVDFTAYAQQEDYDRWRAENRQDILEMIDHRHLFWAGDRMISSDTGNAPGECPFLYNTGKVWLCSIYETRPLICRDYQPGSSELCPQWKNRKKKEE
;
A
#
# COMPACT_ATOMS: atom_id res chain seq x y z
N MET A 1 65.20 -25.54 -18.23
CA MET A 1 64.10 -26.10 -17.42
C MET A 1 62.79 -25.54 -17.97
N THR A 2 62.01 -26.43 -18.59
CA THR A 2 60.58 -26.42 -18.96
C THR A 2 59.84 -25.12 -19.28
N ALA A 3 59.28 -25.13 -20.50
CA ALA A 3 58.33 -24.21 -21.13
C ALA A 3 57.08 -23.89 -20.30
N ASN A 4 56.40 -22.79 -20.66
CA ASN A 4 54.95 -22.81 -20.62
C ASN A 4 54.30 -22.05 -21.79
N LEU A 5 53.45 -22.78 -22.48
CA LEU A 5 52.69 -22.44 -23.68
C LEU A 5 51.42 -21.66 -23.31
N LEU A 6 51.04 -20.74 -24.21
CA LEU A 6 49.69 -20.25 -24.52
C LEU A 6 48.51 -20.92 -23.77
N LYS A 7 47.64 -20.12 -23.15
CA LYS A 7 46.17 -20.24 -23.32
C LYS A 7 45.48 -18.87 -23.27
N ILE A 8 45.01 -18.48 -24.45
CA ILE A 8 43.88 -17.60 -24.73
C ILE A 8 42.70 -17.97 -23.81
N PHE A 9 42.07 -17.02 -23.11
CA PHE A 9 40.65 -17.06 -22.73
C PHE A 9 40.19 -15.69 -22.20
N ASN A 10 39.68 -14.86 -23.12
CA ASN A 10 38.48 -14.02 -22.88
C ASN A 10 37.27 -14.94 -23.23
N PRO A 11 35.98 -14.67 -22.93
CA PRO A 11 35.36 -13.54 -22.21
C PRO A 11 34.17 -13.93 -21.30
N VAL A 12 33.67 -13.02 -20.44
CA VAL A 12 32.21 -12.96 -20.16
C VAL A 12 31.78 -11.50 -19.94
N LYS A 13 31.20 -10.89 -20.97
CA LYS A 13 30.31 -9.73 -20.80
C LYS A 13 29.06 -10.20 -20.05
N ARG A 14 28.88 -9.77 -18.79
CA ARG A 14 27.60 -9.93 -18.09
C ARG A 14 26.58 -8.94 -18.64
N ASN A 15 25.91 -9.32 -19.72
CA ASN A 15 24.61 -8.73 -20.09
C ASN A 15 23.58 -9.18 -19.04
N LYS A 16 23.39 -8.38 -17.99
CA LYS A 16 22.16 -8.46 -17.19
C LYS A 16 21.10 -7.67 -17.92
N THR A 17 20.33 -8.34 -18.77
CA THR A 17 19.04 -7.83 -19.22
C THR A 17 18.14 -7.76 -17.98
N VAL A 18 18.11 -6.60 -17.33
CA VAL A 18 17.16 -6.30 -16.27
C VAL A 18 15.79 -6.26 -16.94
N LEU A 19 15.01 -7.32 -16.80
CA LEU A 19 13.59 -7.30 -17.14
C LEU A 19 12.95 -6.25 -16.24
N MET A 20 12.79 -5.03 -16.77
CA MET A 20 12.02 -3.96 -16.13
C MET A 20 10.59 -4.46 -15.98
N LYS A 21 10.28 -4.98 -14.80
CA LYS A 21 8.93 -5.38 -14.42
C LYS A 21 8.11 -4.09 -14.42
N LYS A 22 7.19 -3.96 -15.39
CA LYS A 22 6.31 -2.79 -15.50
C LYS A 22 5.63 -2.55 -14.15
N SER A 23 5.86 -1.38 -13.56
CA SER A 23 5.20 -0.96 -12.33
C SER A 23 3.71 -0.83 -12.59
N LEU A 24 2.89 -1.48 -11.76
CA LEU A 24 1.43 -1.35 -11.83
C LEU A 24 1.05 0.02 -11.27
N SER A 25 0.12 0.72 -11.94
CA SER A 25 -0.42 1.99 -11.47
C SER A 25 -1.73 1.76 -10.70
N CYS A 26 -2.06 2.65 -9.76
CA CYS A 26 -3.34 2.60 -9.06
C CYS A 26 -4.49 2.81 -10.05
N LEU A 27 -5.54 1.98 -9.97
CA LEU A 27 -6.74 2.11 -10.82
C LEU A 27 -7.81 3.05 -10.23
N GLN A 28 -7.55 3.64 -9.06
CA GLN A 28 -8.52 4.48 -8.33
C GLN A 28 -9.87 3.76 -8.12
N CYS A 29 -9.80 2.46 -7.82
CA CYS A 29 -10.96 1.58 -7.69
C CYS A 29 -11.62 1.58 -6.30
N GLY A 30 -11.00 2.23 -5.31
CA GLY A 30 -11.53 2.32 -3.94
C GLY A 30 -11.40 1.06 -3.06
N LYS A 31 -11.06 -0.11 -3.61
CA LYS A 31 -11.06 -1.38 -2.84
C LYS A 31 -10.23 -1.39 -1.55
N CYS A 32 -9.01 -0.85 -1.57
CA CYS A 32 -8.21 -0.72 -0.35
C CYS A 32 -8.79 0.30 0.65
N CYS A 33 -9.60 1.26 0.18
CA CYS A 33 -10.27 2.23 1.04
C CYS A 33 -11.57 1.67 1.65
N PHE A 34 -12.25 0.71 1.01
CA PHE A 34 -13.46 0.07 1.56
C PHE A 34 -13.19 -0.81 2.78
N VAL A 35 -11.94 -1.18 3.02
CA VAL A 35 -11.50 -1.89 4.23
C VAL A 35 -10.83 -0.95 5.24
N ASP A 36 -10.99 0.36 5.04
CA ASP A 36 -10.51 1.42 5.90
C ASP A 36 -9.06 1.29 6.38
N PHE A 37 -8.11 1.36 5.44
CA PHE A 37 -6.69 1.39 5.80
C PHE A 37 -6.31 2.57 6.71
N THR A 38 -7.09 3.65 6.72
CA THR A 38 -6.81 4.80 7.58
C THR A 38 -6.95 4.46 9.06
N ALA A 39 -7.75 3.46 9.41
CA ALA A 39 -7.84 2.93 10.77
C ALA A 39 -6.48 2.42 11.31
N TYR A 40 -5.55 2.07 10.42
CA TYR A 40 -4.21 1.58 10.76
C TYR A 40 -3.15 2.70 10.79
N ALA A 41 -3.55 3.97 10.81
CA ALA A 41 -2.65 5.10 10.97
C ALA A 41 -1.78 4.93 12.23
N GLN A 42 -0.48 5.20 12.09
CA GLN A 42 0.49 5.06 13.18
C GLN A 42 0.72 6.40 13.86
N GLN A 43 1.37 6.41 15.03
CA GLN A 43 1.62 7.64 15.79
C GLN A 43 2.32 8.72 14.94
N GLU A 44 3.24 8.32 14.06
CA GLU A 44 3.95 9.22 13.14
C GLU A 44 3.00 9.91 12.13
N ASP A 45 1.88 9.27 11.79
CA ASP A 45 0.84 9.90 10.97
C ASP A 45 0.10 10.97 11.75
N TYR A 46 -0.28 10.69 13.01
CA TYR A 46 -0.90 11.69 13.89
C TYR A 46 0.02 12.87 14.18
N ASP A 47 1.30 12.61 14.48
CA ASP A 47 2.29 13.66 14.73
C ASP A 47 2.47 14.54 13.49
N ARG A 48 2.53 13.94 12.30
CA ARG A 48 2.58 14.68 11.04
C ARG A 48 1.33 15.53 10.82
N TRP A 49 0.12 14.97 11.01
CA TRP A 49 -1.12 15.73 10.84
C TRP A 49 -1.25 16.90 11.81
N ARG A 50 -0.76 16.76 13.05
CA ARG A 50 -0.65 17.88 14.01
C ARG A 50 0.30 18.95 13.49
N ALA A 51 1.50 18.57 13.01
CA ALA A 51 2.48 19.51 12.47
C ALA A 51 1.99 20.23 11.19
N GLU A 52 1.19 19.56 10.37
CA GLU A 52 0.56 20.12 9.17
C GLU A 52 -0.72 20.94 9.46
N ASN A 53 -1.11 21.09 10.74
CA ASN A 53 -2.37 21.74 11.17
C ASN A 53 -3.63 21.13 10.54
N ARG A 54 -3.64 19.81 10.33
CA ARG A 54 -4.77 19.06 9.75
C ARG A 54 -5.74 18.56 10.81
N GLN A 55 -6.33 19.50 11.54
CA GLN A 55 -7.34 19.19 12.56
C GLN A 55 -8.58 18.51 11.97
N ASP A 56 -8.92 18.82 10.71
CA ASP A 56 -9.99 18.15 9.97
C ASP A 56 -9.80 16.62 9.87
N ILE A 57 -8.55 16.16 9.75
CA ILE A 57 -8.24 14.72 9.72
C ILE A 57 -8.32 14.15 11.13
N LEU A 58 -7.75 14.85 12.11
CA LEU A 58 -7.66 14.39 13.50
C LEU A 58 -9.06 14.24 14.11
N GLU A 59 -9.92 15.25 13.97
CA GLU A 59 -11.32 15.22 14.42
C GLU A 59 -12.10 14.09 13.75
N MET A 60 -11.96 13.95 12.42
CA MET A 60 -12.63 12.88 11.67
C MET A 60 -12.23 11.48 12.15
N ILE A 61 -10.97 11.26 12.55
CA ILE A 61 -10.52 9.97 13.06
C ILE A 61 -11.00 9.75 14.50
N ASP A 62 -10.88 10.77 15.35
CA ASP A 62 -11.28 10.72 16.75
C ASP A 62 -12.77 10.39 16.91
N HIS A 63 -13.63 11.04 16.12
CA HIS A 63 -15.09 10.83 16.13
C HIS A 63 -15.56 9.40 15.79
N ARG A 64 -14.67 8.53 15.33
CA ARG A 64 -15.01 7.15 14.98
C ARG A 64 -14.88 6.20 16.17
N HIS A 65 -14.20 6.64 17.23
CA HIS A 65 -13.92 5.89 18.46
C HIS A 65 -13.51 4.43 18.19
N LEU A 66 -12.60 4.25 17.24
CA LEU A 66 -12.10 2.94 16.85
C LEU A 66 -11.03 2.46 17.82
N PHE A 67 -11.15 1.22 18.28
CA PHE A 67 -10.16 0.58 19.13
C PHE A 67 -9.95 -0.89 18.71
N TRP A 68 -8.82 -1.46 19.12
CA TRP A 68 -8.51 -2.87 18.90
C TRP A 68 -9.19 -3.75 19.95
N ALA A 69 -10.10 -4.61 19.49
CA ALA A 69 -10.73 -5.67 20.26
C ALA A 69 -10.17 -7.03 19.81
N GLY A 70 -9.03 -7.43 20.38
CA GLY A 70 -8.30 -8.62 19.94
C GLY A 70 -7.68 -8.41 18.55
N ASP A 71 -8.08 -9.21 17.58
CA ASP A 71 -7.60 -9.16 16.18
C ASP A 71 -8.44 -8.26 15.27
N ARG A 72 -9.44 -7.55 15.81
CA ARG A 72 -10.38 -6.73 15.05
C ARG A 72 -10.41 -5.30 15.55
N MET A 73 -10.57 -4.37 14.62
CA MET A 73 -10.89 -3.00 14.94
C MET A 73 -12.40 -2.81 15.03
N ILE A 74 -12.87 -2.18 16.10
CA ILE A 74 -14.29 -1.99 16.40
C ILE A 74 -14.53 -0.55 16.87
N SER A 75 -15.66 0.03 16.50
CA SER A 75 -16.15 1.30 17.06
C SER A 75 -16.82 1.07 18.41
N SER A 76 -16.44 1.83 19.45
CA SER A 76 -17.08 1.74 20.78
C SER A 76 -18.54 2.16 20.77
N ASP A 77 -18.95 3.00 19.83
CA ASP A 77 -20.29 3.56 19.78
C ASP A 77 -21.28 2.58 19.17
N THR A 78 -20.85 1.82 18.17
CA THR A 78 -21.72 0.94 17.38
C THR A 78 -21.47 -0.55 17.60
N GLY A 79 -20.32 -0.91 18.17
CA GLY A 79 -19.87 -2.31 18.30
C GLY A 79 -19.52 -2.98 16.96
N ASN A 80 -19.53 -2.23 15.85
CA ASN A 80 -19.26 -2.76 14.51
C ASN A 80 -17.81 -2.48 14.08
N ALA A 81 -17.33 -3.29 13.13
CA ALA A 81 -16.10 -3.01 12.41
C ALA A 81 -16.25 -1.71 11.60
N PRO A 82 -15.15 -0.96 11.37
CA PRO A 82 -15.20 0.22 10.51
C PRO A 82 -15.70 -0.15 9.12
N GLY A 83 -16.58 0.69 8.57
CA GLY A 83 -17.02 0.61 7.18
C GLY A 83 -15.94 1.09 6.22
N GLU A 84 -16.32 1.88 5.23
CA GLU A 84 -15.36 2.49 4.32
C GLU A 84 -14.56 3.63 4.98
N CYS A 85 -13.37 3.89 4.44
CA CYS A 85 -12.53 5.00 4.85
C CYS A 85 -13.31 6.33 4.76
N PRO A 86 -13.31 7.16 5.82
CA PRO A 86 -14.08 8.41 5.84
C PRO A 86 -13.58 9.46 4.83
N PHE A 87 -12.36 9.30 4.33
CA PHE A 87 -11.76 10.19 3.33
C PHE A 87 -11.99 9.72 1.89
N LEU A 88 -12.73 8.63 1.70
CA LEU A 88 -13.10 8.10 0.39
C LEU A 88 -14.28 8.88 -0.18
N TYR A 89 -14.21 9.26 -1.46
CA TYR A 89 -15.35 9.82 -2.16
C TYR A 89 -15.38 9.40 -3.63
N ASN A 90 -16.58 9.38 -4.21
CA ASN A 90 -16.83 8.95 -5.58
C ASN A 90 -17.06 10.16 -6.49
N THR A 91 -16.39 10.19 -7.65
CA THR A 91 -16.60 11.21 -8.69
C THR A 91 -17.55 10.75 -9.81
N GLY A 92 -18.14 9.57 -9.68
CA GLY A 92 -18.96 8.88 -10.68
C GLY A 92 -18.16 8.03 -11.66
N LYS A 93 -16.86 8.30 -11.83
CA LYS A 93 -15.96 7.50 -12.69
C LYS A 93 -14.90 6.75 -11.90
N VAL A 94 -14.37 7.37 -10.86
CA VAL A 94 -13.28 6.86 -10.04
C VAL A 94 -13.49 7.24 -8.57
N TRP A 95 -12.82 6.48 -7.70
CA TRP A 95 -12.75 6.74 -6.27
C TRP A 95 -11.50 7.52 -5.92
N LEU A 96 -11.67 8.63 -5.19
CA LEU A 96 -10.61 9.54 -4.80
C LEU A 96 -10.49 9.61 -3.27
N CYS A 97 -9.34 10.09 -2.81
CA CYS A 97 -9.05 10.30 -1.39
C CYS A 97 -8.90 11.80 -1.14
N SER A 98 -9.68 12.34 -0.19
CA SER A 98 -9.65 13.79 0.12
C SER A 98 -8.35 14.22 0.78
N ILE A 99 -7.59 13.28 1.36
CA ILE A 99 -6.32 13.53 2.04
C ILE A 99 -5.12 12.96 1.27
N TYR A 100 -5.23 12.74 -0.05
CA TYR A 100 -4.28 11.96 -0.86
C TYR A 100 -2.80 12.30 -0.58
N GLU A 101 -2.46 13.58 -0.52
CA GLU A 101 -1.07 14.04 -0.32
C GLU A 101 -0.50 13.71 1.07
N THR A 102 -1.35 13.69 2.11
CA THR A 102 -0.94 13.42 3.50
C THR A 102 -1.51 12.11 4.06
N ARG A 103 -1.88 11.18 3.16
CA ARG A 103 -2.35 9.84 3.55
C ARG A 103 -1.39 9.17 4.54
N PRO A 104 -1.93 8.31 5.43
CA PRO A 104 -1.10 7.60 6.40
C PRO A 104 -0.10 6.68 5.70
N LEU A 105 0.96 6.31 6.41
CA LEU A 105 2.08 5.56 5.84
C LEU A 105 1.62 4.24 5.18
N ILE A 106 0.74 3.50 5.85
CA ILE A 106 0.17 2.25 5.32
C ILE A 106 -0.50 2.42 3.94
N CYS A 107 -1.15 3.56 3.70
CA CYS A 107 -1.78 3.90 2.43
C CYS A 107 -0.76 4.33 1.36
N ARG A 108 0.32 5.00 1.78
CA ARG A 108 1.39 5.48 0.90
C ARG A 108 2.26 4.33 0.38
N ASP A 109 2.52 3.36 1.24
CA ASP A 109 3.36 2.21 0.92
C ASP A 109 2.60 1.12 0.15
N TYR A 110 1.26 1.20 0.13
CA TYR A 110 0.42 0.25 -0.58
C TYR A 110 0.65 0.28 -2.09
N GLN A 111 1.37 -0.73 -2.60
CA GLN A 111 1.67 -0.85 -4.03
C GLN A 111 0.53 -1.55 -4.78
N PRO A 112 0.12 -1.09 -5.98
CA PRO A 112 -0.86 -1.77 -6.79
C PRO A 112 -0.45 -3.22 -7.08
N GLY A 113 -1.38 -4.16 -6.84
CA GLY A 113 -1.16 -5.61 -7.01
C GLY A 113 -0.36 -6.28 -5.89
N SER A 114 -0.07 -5.60 -4.78
CA SER A 114 0.66 -6.17 -3.64
C SER A 114 -0.15 -7.16 -2.79
N SER A 115 -1.48 -7.01 -2.73
CA SER A 115 -2.37 -7.85 -1.93
C SER A 115 -3.69 -8.15 -2.64
N GLU A 116 -4.42 -9.15 -2.15
CA GLU A 116 -5.71 -9.62 -2.70
C GLU A 116 -6.80 -8.54 -2.76
N LEU A 117 -6.64 -7.46 -1.98
CA LEU A 117 -7.52 -6.30 -2.00
C LEU A 117 -7.43 -5.53 -3.33
N CYS A 118 -6.29 -5.61 -4.03
CA CYS A 118 -6.11 -4.93 -5.31
C CYS A 118 -6.67 -5.80 -6.45
N PRO A 119 -7.51 -5.26 -7.36
CA PRO A 119 -7.96 -5.99 -8.55
C PRO A 119 -6.83 -6.46 -9.46
N GLN A 120 -5.66 -5.83 -9.35
CA GLN A 120 -4.48 -6.18 -10.16
C GLN A 120 -3.62 -7.27 -9.51
N TRP A 121 -4.01 -7.78 -8.34
CA TRP A 121 -3.32 -8.88 -7.70
C TRP A 121 -3.47 -10.16 -8.51
N LYS A 122 -2.33 -10.79 -8.80
CA LYS A 122 -2.28 -12.08 -9.49
C LYS A 122 -1.77 -13.11 -8.49
N ASN A 123 -2.68 -13.95 -8.01
CA ASN A 123 -2.29 -15.10 -7.19
C ASN A 123 -1.31 -15.97 -7.99
N ARG A 124 -0.06 -16.08 -7.53
CA ARG A 124 0.95 -16.90 -8.20
C ARG A 124 0.77 -18.40 -7.93
N LYS A 125 -0.20 -18.81 -7.10
CA LYS A 125 -0.46 -20.21 -6.73
C LYS A 125 -1.28 -21.04 -7.75
N LYS A 126 -1.20 -20.76 -9.05
CA LYS A 126 -1.82 -21.60 -10.09
C LYS A 126 -0.87 -21.88 -11.26
N LYS A 127 0.29 -22.49 -10.98
CA LYS A 127 1.16 -23.15 -11.96
C LYS A 127 1.97 -24.24 -11.26
N GLU A 128 1.28 -25.26 -10.76
CA GLU A 128 1.85 -26.53 -10.28
C GLU A 128 0.67 -27.51 -10.20
N GLU A 129 0.14 -27.87 -11.37
CA GLU A 129 -0.70 -29.06 -11.63
C GLU A 129 -0.70 -29.31 -13.14
#